data_AF-A0A0G0T5A4-F1
#
_entry.id   AF-A0A0G0T5A4-F1
#
_cell.length_a   1.000
_cell.length_b   1.000
_cell.length_c   1.000
_cell.angle_alpha   90.00
_cell.angle_beta   90.00
_cell.angle_gamma   90.00
#
_symmetry.space_group_name_H-M   'P 1'
#
loop_
_entity.id
_entity.type
_entity.pdbx_description
1 polymer ?
#
loop_
_entity_poly.entity_id
_entity_poly.type
_entity_poly.pdbx_seq_one_letter_code
_entity_poly.pdbx_strand_id
1 'polypeptide(L)'
;MDSRYVRTTISLPEDLLFEIKKKALMEKKTITEVISDNLSLMLGKNIPNRKPIDIEALFGVWGNGVSGTKFLKKVRYGKEEKAREKYLAKLWKKS
;
A
#
# COMPACT_ATOMS: atom_id res chain seq x y z
N MET A 1 16.97 16.23 0.24
CA MET A 1 16.20 15.83 1.43
C MET A 1 14.92 15.18 0.95
N ASP A 2 14.69 13.92 1.32
CA ASP A 2 13.52 13.14 0.94
C ASP A 2 12.24 13.81 1.52
N SER A 3 11.35 14.33 0.67
CA SER A 3 10.21 15.19 1.03
C SER A 3 9.01 14.45 1.66
N ARG A 4 9.22 13.22 2.13
CA ARG A 4 8.14 12.30 2.55
C ARG A 4 7.80 12.33 4.03
N TYR A 5 8.54 13.09 4.85
CA TYR A 5 8.30 13.17 6.30
C TYR A 5 7.65 14.49 6.69
N VAL A 6 6.53 14.41 7.43
CA VAL A 6 5.89 15.56 8.05
C VAL A 6 6.62 15.86 9.37
N ARG A 7 7.12 17.07 9.53
CA ARG A 7 7.68 17.53 10.80
C ARG A 7 6.53 17.89 11.74
N THR A 8 6.47 17.23 12.89
CA THR A 8 5.47 17.49 13.92
C THR A 8 6.15 17.97 15.19
N THR A 9 5.64 19.04 15.78
CA THR A 9 6.06 19.52 17.10
C THR A 9 5.01 19.10 18.13
N ILE A 10 5.47 18.58 19.25
CA ILE A 10 4.59 18.09 20.33
C ILE A 10 5.11 18.67 21.65
N SER A 11 4.22 19.27 22.43
CA SER A 11 4.51 19.67 23.81
C SER A 11 4.31 18.48 24.74
N LEU A 12 5.35 18.11 25.49
CA LEU A 12 5.31 17.04 26.48
C LEU A 12 5.48 17.61 27.88
N PRO A 13 4.81 17.05 28.91
CA PRO A 13 5.09 17.36 30.31
C PRO A 13 6.56 17.10 30.65
N GLU A 14 7.11 17.90 31.57
CA GLU A 14 8.54 17.85 31.92
C GLU A 14 8.96 16.52 32.55
N ASP A 15 8.13 15.97 33.42
CA ASP A 15 8.34 14.65 34.05
C ASP A 15 8.44 13.53 33.00
N LEU A 16 7.58 13.57 31.98
CA LEU A 16 7.57 12.58 30.92
C LEU A 16 8.80 12.72 30.02
N LEU A 17 9.23 13.96 29.75
CA LEU A 17 10.46 14.22 29.02
C LEU A 17 11.69 13.71 29.78
N PHE A 18 11.71 13.84 31.11
CA PHE A 18 12.78 13.32 31.96
C PHE A 18 12.89 11.79 31.86
N GLU A 19 11.76 11.07 31.98
CA GLU A 19 11.75 9.61 31.85
C GLU A 19 12.21 9.14 30.47
N ILE A 20 11.80 9.82 29.39
CA ILE A 20 12.27 9.50 28.04
C ILE A 20 13.79 9.71 27.92
N LYS A 21 14.32 10.80 28.47
CA LYS A 21 15.77 11.07 28.45
C LYS A 21 16.55 10.01 29.21
N LYS A 22 16.08 9.61 30.39
CA LYS A 22 16.68 8.55 31.19
C LYS A 22 16.73 7.23 30.40
N LYS A 23 15.62 6.86 29.75
CA LYS A 23 15.55 5.68 28.89
C LYS A 23 16.52 5.76 27.70
N ALA A 24 16.57 6.90 27.03
CA ALA A 24 17.49 7.13 25.90
C ALA A 24 18.97 6.97 26.31
N LEU A 25 19.32 7.44 27.51
CA LEU A 25 20.66 7.28 28.07
C LEU A 25 21.00 5.80 28.33
N MET A 26 20.07 5.03 28.90
CA MET A 26 20.26 3.60 29.16
C MET A 26 20.43 2.79 27.87
N GLU A 27 19.66 3.13 26.82
CA GLU A 27 19.67 2.42 25.54
C GLU A 27 20.77 2.92 24.57
N LYS A 28 21.52 3.97 24.95
CA LYS A 28 22.51 4.66 24.10
C LYS A 28 21.94 5.11 22.75
N LYS A 29 20.69 5.58 22.76
CA LYS A 29 19.95 6.05 21.58
C LYS A 29 19.62 7.54 21.69
N THR A 30 19.29 8.15 20.56
CA THR A 30 18.75 9.51 20.58
C THR A 30 17.30 9.53 21.08
N ILE A 31 16.86 10.66 21.66
CA ILE A 31 15.48 10.85 22.12
C ILE A 31 14.49 10.57 20.97
N THR A 32 14.82 11.01 19.76
CA THR A 32 14.01 10.81 18.56
C THR A 32 13.88 9.34 18.17
N GLU A 33 14.97 8.57 18.25
CA GLU A 33 14.95 7.12 17.97
C GLU A 33 14.09 6.37 19.00
N VAL A 34 14.23 6.71 20.28
CA VAL A 34 13.41 6.09 21.34
C VAL A 34 11.93 6.38 21.11
N ILE A 35 11.59 7.62 20.74
CA ILE A 35 10.20 7.99 20.44
C ILE A 35 9.71 7.24 19.20
N SER A 36 10.48 7.19 18.11
CA SER A 36 10.06 6.49 16.89
C SER A 36 9.90 4.99 17.10
N ASP A 37 10.79 4.36 17.86
CA ASP A 37 10.74 2.92 18.17
C ASP A 37 9.49 2.60 19.00
N ASN A 38 9.23 3.37 20.06
CA ASN A 38 8.07 3.14 20.92
C ASN A 38 6.74 3.46 20.21
N LEU A 39 6.69 4.51 19.38
CA LEU A 39 5.52 4.78 18.53
C LEU A 39 5.29 3.66 17.52
N SER A 40 6.34 3.15 16.89
CA SER A 40 6.24 2.03 15.95
C SER A 40 5.77 0.75 16.65
N LEU A 41 6.22 0.49 17.87
CA LEU A 41 5.76 -0.64 18.68
C LEU A 41 4.28 -0.48 19.10
N MET A 42 3.86 0.72 19.50
CA MET A 42 2.47 1.00 19.85
C MET A 42 1.54 0.87 18.63
N LEU A 43 1.93 1.44 17.49
CA LEU A 43 1.19 1.34 16.24
C LEU A 43 1.18 -0.11 15.73
N GLY A 44 2.30 -0.83 15.81
CA GLY A 44 2.38 -2.25 15.45
C GLY A 44 1.46 -3.15 16.29
N LYS A 45 1.20 -2.78 17.55
CA LYS A 45 0.24 -3.46 18.43
C LYS A 45 -1.21 -3.01 18.23
N ASN A 46 -1.44 -1.76 17.80
CA ASN A 46 -2.76 -1.16 17.61
C ASN A 46 -3.27 -1.20 16.17
N ILE A 47 -2.49 -1.70 15.22
CA ILE A 47 -3.04 -2.17 13.95
C ILE A 47 -3.73 -3.49 14.30
N PRO A 48 -5.08 -3.56 14.44
CA PRO A 48 -5.73 -4.86 14.40
C PRO A 48 -5.19 -5.51 13.14
N ASN A 49 -4.64 -6.73 13.24
CA ASN A 49 -3.97 -7.45 12.16
C ASN A 49 -4.82 -7.37 10.88
N ARG A 50 -4.70 -6.26 10.15
CA ARG A 50 -5.34 -6.03 8.89
C ARG A 50 -4.43 -6.86 8.06
N LYS A 51 -4.88 -8.08 7.78
CA LYS A 51 -4.34 -8.93 6.72
C LYS A 51 -3.84 -7.97 5.65
N PRO A 52 -2.55 -8.04 5.26
CA PRO A 52 -1.97 -7.10 4.30
C PRO A 52 -3.03 -6.92 3.24
N ILE A 53 -3.57 -5.69 3.12
CA ILE A 53 -4.74 -5.44 2.29
C ILE A 53 -4.38 -6.08 0.98
N ASP A 54 -5.03 -7.21 0.71
CA ASP A 54 -4.60 -8.07 -0.36
C ASP A 54 -4.63 -7.15 -1.56
N ILE A 55 -3.61 -7.17 -2.40
CA ILE A 55 -3.61 -6.28 -3.56
C ILE A 55 -4.91 -6.54 -4.37
N GLU A 56 -5.46 -7.75 -4.24
CA GLU A 56 -6.80 -8.18 -4.66
C GLU A 56 -7.98 -7.39 -4.04
N ALA A 57 -7.92 -6.89 -2.81
CA ALA A 57 -8.95 -6.06 -2.19
C ALA A 57 -8.96 -4.60 -2.72
N LEU A 58 -7.80 -4.08 -3.16
CA LEU A 58 -7.69 -2.77 -3.82
C LEU A 58 -8.22 -2.83 -5.27
N PHE A 59 -8.05 -3.98 -5.95
CA PHE A 59 -8.56 -4.19 -7.31
C PHE A 59 -9.93 -4.88 -7.37
N GLY A 60 -10.40 -5.47 -6.27
CA GLY A 60 -11.66 -6.22 -6.19
C GLY A 60 -12.92 -5.36 -6.28
N VAL A 61 -12.82 -4.05 -6.05
CA VAL A 61 -13.96 -3.11 -6.10
C VAL A 61 -14.31 -2.72 -7.55
N TRP A 62 -13.45 -2.97 -8.53
CA TRP A 62 -13.68 -2.64 -9.94
C TRP A 62 -14.18 -3.80 -10.82
N GLY A 63 -14.44 -4.99 -10.25
CA GLY A 63 -15.17 -6.03 -10.99
C GLY A 63 -15.09 -7.42 -10.36
N ASN A 64 -16.18 -7.86 -9.72
CA ASN A 64 -16.57 -9.26 -9.46
C ASN A 64 -15.42 -10.27 -9.28
N GLY A 65 -14.42 -9.99 -8.44
CA GLY A 65 -13.39 -10.95 -8.02
C GLY A 65 -12.59 -11.64 -9.14
N VAL A 66 -12.50 -11.05 -10.34
CA VAL A 66 -11.75 -11.65 -11.45
C VAL A 66 -10.34 -11.06 -11.49
N SER A 67 -9.31 -11.90 -11.34
CA SER A 67 -7.91 -11.46 -11.45
C SER A 67 -7.67 -10.66 -12.74
N GLY A 68 -6.87 -9.60 -12.69
CA GLY A 68 -6.66 -8.70 -13.84
C GLY A 68 -6.21 -9.43 -15.12
N THR A 69 -5.45 -10.53 -14.96
CA THR A 69 -5.07 -11.42 -16.07
C THR A 69 -6.25 -12.14 -16.71
N LYS A 70 -7.21 -12.62 -15.91
CA LYS A 70 -8.46 -13.24 -16.38
C LYS A 70 -9.39 -12.22 -17.03
N PHE A 71 -9.45 -10.99 -16.50
CA PHE A 71 -10.21 -9.89 -17.12
C PHE A 71 -9.64 -9.54 -18.50
N LEU A 72 -8.33 -9.32 -18.60
CA LEU A 72 -7.67 -9.03 -19.88
C LEU A 72 -7.85 -10.16 -20.90
N LYS A 73 -7.84 -11.43 -20.45
CA LYS A 73 -8.14 -12.58 -21.31
C LYS A 73 -9.60 -12.56 -21.80
N LYS A 74 -10.55 -12.20 -20.94
CA LYS A 74 -11.98 -12.08 -21.30
C LYS A 74 -12.25 -10.93 -22.27
N VAL A 75 -11.58 -9.78 -22.09
CA VAL A 75 -11.67 -8.62 -22.98
C VAL A 75 -10.99 -8.92 -24.32
N ARG A 76 -9.76 -9.44 -24.31
CA ARG A 76 -8.99 -9.76 -25.53
C ARG A 76 -9.62 -10.85 -26.41
N TYR A 77 -10.39 -11.78 -25.83
CA TYR A 77 -11.13 -12.80 -26.57
C TYR A 77 -12.65 -12.60 -26.56
N GLY A 78 -13.10 -11.37 -26.32
CA GLY A 78 -14.50 -10.99 -26.34
C GLY A 78 -15.14 -11.22 -27.71
N LYS A 79 -16.49 -11.32 -27.75
CA LYS A 79 -17.24 -11.52 -29.01
C LYS A 79 -16.94 -10.45 -30.06
N GLU A 80 -16.67 -9.22 -29.63
CA GLU A 80 -16.39 -8.08 -30.50
C GLU A 80 -15.00 -8.17 -31.15
N GLU A 81 -13.96 -8.53 -30.40
CA GLU A 81 -12.59 -8.66 -30.95
C GLU A 81 -12.52 -9.83 -31.95
N LYS A 82 -13.20 -10.94 -31.67
CA LYS A 82 -13.33 -12.07 -32.62
C LYS A 82 -14.10 -11.68 -33.89
N ALA A 83 -15.09 -10.80 -33.79
CA ALA A 83 -15.82 -10.30 -34.96
C ALA A 83 -14.92 -9.39 -35.81
N ARG A 84 -14.11 -8.55 -35.15
CA ARG A 84 -13.10 -7.69 -35.79
C ARG A 84 -12.01 -8.51 -36.49
N GLU A 85 -11.45 -9.52 -35.84
CA GLU A 85 -10.46 -10.41 -36.47
C GLU A 85 -11.01 -11.14 -37.70
N LYS A 86 -12.26 -11.64 -37.63
CA LYS A 86 -12.93 -12.25 -38.79
C LYS A 86 -13.15 -11.26 -39.92
N TYR A 87 -13.52 -10.02 -39.59
CA TYR A 87 -13.70 -8.95 -40.57
C TYR A 87 -12.38 -8.58 -41.25
N LEU A 88 -11.30 -8.41 -40.49
CA LEU A 88 -9.96 -8.13 -41.01
C LEU A 88 -9.43 -9.26 -41.89
N ALA A 89 -9.61 -10.51 -41.47
CA ALA A 89 -9.24 -11.68 -42.28
C ALA A 89 -10.01 -11.74 -43.61
N LYS A 90 -11.27 -11.29 -43.65
CA LYS A 90 -12.08 -11.23 -44.87
C LYS A 90 -11.63 -10.10 -45.81
N LEU A 91 -11.18 -8.98 -45.27
CA LEU A 91 -10.57 -7.89 -46.03
C LEU A 91 -9.25 -8.32 -46.66
N TRP A 92 -8.39 -9.00 -45.89
CA TRP A 92 -7.10 -9.47 -46.37
C TRP A 92 -7.18 -10.55 -47.45
N LYS A 93 -8.23 -11.40 -47.44
CA LYS A 93 -8.46 -12.39 -48.51
C LYS A 93 -9.12 -11.82 -49.78
N LYS A 94 -9.57 -10.56 -49.74
CA LYS A 94 -10.17 -9.86 -50.88
C LYS A 94 -9.17 -8.98 -51.64
N SER A 95 -8.02 -8.70 -51.04
CA SER A 95 -6.87 -8.07 -51.69
C SER A 95 -5.94 -9.13 -52.27
#